data_AF-A0A961R8V0-F1
#
_entry.id   AF-A0A961R8V0-F1
#
_cell.length_a   1.000
_cell.length_b   1.000
_cell.length_c   1.000
_cell.angle_alpha   90.00
_cell.angle_beta   90.00
_cell.angle_gamma   90.00
#
_symmetry.space_group_name_H-M   'P 1'
#
loop_
_entity.id
_entity.type
_entity.pdbx_description
1 polymer ?
#
loop_
_entity_poly.entity_id
_entity_poly.type
_entity_poly.pdbx_seq_one_letter_code
_entity_poly.pdbx_strand_id
1 'polypeptide(L)'
;MSQARFAWAAFKNMMRAAARDPLWAFLSLLAAPFRIWQTLLRVLFILIVALFVVGFGGRFFLEQMGFGPGSIPFIALDLVTMLVLAAITFRLVTNPLIIHFGDMDGETHGSARFATNKEVAPLTRADTGLLIGRDPKSKRPLRYDGPAHLLTMAPTRTGKGVGTIIPNLLTADRSVICIDPKGENAKIAGRARQQFGPVHVLDPFGVTGQPSAAFNPLDQLDPAGLDVAEDASTLADALVFDEPGMAGEAHWNEEAKALIAGLILHIAASEPRDRRNLATLREYLTLAPEAFAALLKDMQASTAASGLIARAANRHLGKSDREAAGVLSAAQRHTHFLDSPRMAAVLGRSDFRFADLKRRNVSVFLVLPP
;
A
#
# COMPACT_ATOMS: atom_id res chain seq x y z
N MET A 1 9.60 29.55 10.64
CA MET A 1 9.95 28.81 11.88
C MET A 1 10.69 29.77 12.81
N SER A 2 10.45 29.73 14.13
CA SER A 2 11.06 30.68 15.07
C SER A 2 12.55 30.40 15.29
N GLN A 3 13.37 31.45 15.40
CA GLN A 3 14.81 31.36 15.65
C GLN A 3 15.15 30.51 16.89
N ALA A 4 14.30 30.53 17.91
CA ALA A 4 14.42 29.70 19.10
C ALA A 4 14.38 28.19 18.81
N ARG A 5 13.57 27.74 17.84
CA ARG A 5 13.51 26.32 17.45
C ARG A 5 14.81 25.87 16.76
N PHE A 6 15.36 26.70 15.88
CA PHE A 6 16.65 26.43 15.24
C PHE A 6 17.80 26.45 16.24
N ALA A 7 17.81 27.42 17.17
CA ALA A 7 18.82 27.46 18.24
C ALA A 7 18.77 26.21 19.13
N TRP A 8 17.57 25.74 19.48
CA TRP A 8 17.39 24.53 20.29
C TRP A 8 17.84 23.26 19.56
N ALA A 9 17.53 23.15 18.26
CA ALA A 9 17.99 22.03 17.43
C ALA A 9 19.53 22.03 17.31
N ALA A 10 20.12 23.19 17.00
CA ALA A 10 21.57 23.36 16.91
C ALA A 10 22.27 23.05 18.23
N PHE A 11 21.70 23.47 19.37
CA PHE A 11 22.22 23.14 20.70
C PHE A 11 22.24 21.63 20.96
N LYS A 12 21.15 20.92 20.64
CA LYS A 12 21.10 19.45 20.77
C LYS A 12 22.14 18.77 19.88
N ASN A 13 22.35 19.28 18.67
CA ASN A 13 23.35 18.76 17.75
C ASN A 13 24.77 18.99 18.28
N MET A 14 25.07 20.18 18.80
CA MET A 14 26.34 20.48 19.46
C MET A 14 26.61 19.52 20.63
N MET A 15 25.61 19.25 21.48
CA MET A 15 25.74 18.31 22.60
C MET A 15 26.00 16.87 22.12
N ARG A 16 25.39 16.45 21.01
CA ARG A 16 25.66 15.14 20.38
C ARG A 16 27.07 15.07 19.80
N ALA A 17 27.55 16.13 19.15
CA ALA A 17 28.93 16.22 18.66
C ALA A 17 29.93 16.11 19.83
N ALA A 18 29.71 16.86 20.90
CA ALA A 18 30.56 16.81 22.10
C ALA A 18 30.56 15.43 22.76
N ALA A 19 29.44 14.72 22.75
CA ALA A 19 29.37 13.35 23.26
C ALA A 19 30.09 12.33 22.35
N ARG A 20 30.17 12.58 21.03
CA ARG A 20 30.90 11.74 20.07
C ARG A 20 32.40 11.98 20.11
N ASP A 21 32.84 13.22 20.34
CA ASP A 21 34.25 13.60 20.44
C ASP A 21 34.52 14.48 21.67
N PRO A 22 34.77 13.86 22.84
CA PRO A 22 35.05 14.57 24.09
C PRO A 22 36.36 15.37 24.04
N LEU A 23 37.35 14.92 23.26
CA LEU A 23 38.65 15.58 23.16
C LEU A 23 38.54 16.89 22.38
N TRP A 24 37.82 16.87 21.24
CA TRP A 24 37.50 18.09 20.50
C TRP A 24 36.70 19.09 21.35
N ALA A 25 35.73 18.61 22.13
CA ALA A 25 34.93 19.48 23.00
C ALA A 25 35.82 20.17 24.06
N PHE A 26 36.71 19.40 24.70
CA PHE A 26 37.65 19.92 25.70
C PHE A 26 38.64 20.93 25.10
N LEU A 27 39.24 20.62 23.94
CA LEU A 27 40.15 21.53 23.25
C LEU A 27 39.45 22.81 22.76
N SER A 28 38.20 22.69 22.32
CA SER A 28 37.40 23.83 21.88
C SER A 28 37.05 24.77 23.04
N LEU A 29 36.83 24.24 24.24
CA LEU A 29 36.64 25.04 25.46
C LEU A 29 37.93 25.78 25.86
N LEU A 30 39.09 25.12 25.79
CA LEU A 30 40.38 25.76 26.07
C LEU A 30 40.73 26.87 25.07
N ALA A 31 40.38 26.70 23.80
CA ALA A 31 40.61 27.70 22.76
C ALA A 31 39.54 28.80 22.72
N ALA A 32 38.44 28.66 23.48
CA ALA A 32 37.30 29.58 23.45
C ALA A 32 37.67 31.06 23.75
N PRO A 33 38.51 31.38 24.76
CA PRO A 33 38.88 32.76 25.06
C PRO A 33 39.58 33.46 23.89
N PHE A 34 40.38 32.71 23.11
CA PHE A 34 41.13 33.23 21.98
C PHE A 34 40.28 33.38 20.71
N ARG A 35 39.29 32.50 20.53
CA ARG A 35 38.42 32.47 19.33
C ARG A 35 37.24 33.43 19.43
N ILE A 36 36.68 33.63 20.63
CA ILE A 36 35.42 34.32 20.82
C ILE A 36 35.61 35.84 21.00
N TRP A 37 36.81 36.31 21.36
CA TRP A 37 37.09 37.72 21.64
C TRP A 37 36.71 38.67 20.49
N GLN A 38 37.07 38.34 19.24
CA GLN A 38 36.71 39.16 18.07
C GLN A 38 35.18 39.24 17.88
N THR A 39 34.47 38.14 18.12
CA THR A 39 33.01 38.10 18.04
C THR A 39 32.38 38.91 19.17
N LEU A 40 32.91 38.82 20.40
CA LEU A 40 32.44 39.63 21.54
C LEU A 40 32.60 41.12 21.28
N LEU A 41 33.74 41.55 20.73
CA LEU A 41 33.96 42.94 20.36
C LEU A 41 32.97 43.43 19.29
N ARG A 42 32.70 42.61 18.26
CA ARG A 42 31.70 42.95 17.23
C ARG A 42 30.28 43.03 17.81
N VAL A 43 29.92 42.09 18.69
CA VAL A 43 28.61 42.09 19.37
C VAL A 43 28.47 43.34 20.25
N LEU A 44 29.48 43.63 21.05
CA LEU A 44 29.51 44.81 21.92
C LEU A 44 29.37 46.10 21.10
N PHE A 45 30.11 46.21 19.99
CA PHE A 45 30.00 47.36 19.09
C PHE A 45 28.58 47.53 18.53
N ILE A 46 27.96 46.46 18.02
CA ILE A 46 26.59 46.50 17.49
C ILE A 46 25.58 46.89 18.58
N LEU A 47 25.72 46.36 19.80
CA LEU A 47 24.84 46.70 20.92
C LEU A 47 25.01 48.15 21.36
N ILE A 48 26.25 48.67 21.39
CA ILE A 48 26.53 50.08 21.68
C ILE A 48 25.89 50.99 20.64
N VAL A 49 26.06 50.68 19.35
CA VAL A 49 25.44 51.45 18.26
C VAL A 49 23.91 51.39 18.36
N ALA A 50 23.32 50.23 18.61
CA ALA A 50 21.88 50.09 18.77
C ALA A 50 21.34 50.87 19.98
N LEU A 51 22.04 50.82 21.12
CA LEU A 51 21.71 51.60 22.31
C LEU A 51 21.81 53.10 22.03
N PHE A 52 22.83 53.54 21.29
CA PHE A 52 23.03 54.95 20.97
C PHE A 52 21.96 55.47 19.99
N VAL A 53 21.66 54.72 18.93
CA VAL A 53 20.70 55.13 17.90
C VAL A 53 19.27 55.05 18.41
N VAL A 54 18.88 53.93 19.02
CA VAL A 54 17.48 53.69 19.42
C VAL A 54 17.21 54.27 20.81
N GLY A 55 18.12 54.03 21.76
CA GLY A 55 18.00 54.53 23.12
C GLY A 55 18.26 56.03 23.20
N PHE A 56 19.51 56.46 23.02
CA PHE A 56 19.87 57.88 23.16
C PHE A 56 19.25 58.77 22.09
N GLY A 57 19.27 58.36 20.81
CA GLY A 57 18.65 59.10 19.72
C GLY A 57 17.12 59.22 19.86
N GLY A 58 16.46 58.14 20.27
CA GLY A 58 15.02 58.17 20.56
C GLY A 58 14.68 59.07 21.76
N ARG A 59 15.48 59.02 22.83
CA ARG A 59 15.30 59.88 24.01
C ARG A 59 15.47 61.36 23.67
N PHE A 60 16.50 61.70 22.91
CA PHE A 60 16.75 63.06 22.43
C PHE A 60 15.58 63.59 21.59
N PHE A 61 15.03 62.77 20.71
CA PHE A 61 13.86 63.14 19.90
C PHE A 61 12.60 63.36 20.75
N LEU A 62 12.35 62.48 21.72
CA LEU A 62 11.21 62.63 22.64
C LEU A 62 11.32 63.91 23.49
N GLU A 63 12.53 64.26 23.93
CA GLU A 63 12.79 65.51 24.66
C GLU A 63 12.50 66.74 23.80
N GLN A 64 12.88 66.74 22.51
CA GLN A 64 12.54 67.83 21.59
C GLN A 64 11.04 67.98 21.34
N MET A 65 10.28 66.89 21.46
CA MET A 65 8.81 66.91 21.37
C MET A 65 8.13 67.32 22.69
N GLY A 66 8.90 67.65 23.73
CA GLY A 66 8.39 68.11 25.03
C GLY A 66 8.08 66.98 26.01
N PHE A 67 8.46 65.73 25.72
CA PHE A 67 8.28 64.61 26.63
C PHE A 67 9.51 64.44 27.53
N GLY A 68 9.33 64.74 28.82
CA GLY A 68 10.40 64.60 29.81
C GLY A 68 10.65 63.16 30.29
N PRO A 69 11.79 62.92 30.97
CA PRO A 69 12.07 61.66 31.64
C PRO A 69 10.93 61.26 32.61
N GLY A 70 10.47 60.01 32.51
CA GLY A 70 9.36 59.48 33.33
C GLY A 70 7.96 59.60 32.70
N SER A 71 7.83 60.24 31.54
CA SER A 71 6.59 60.22 30.75
C SER A 71 6.34 58.84 30.12
N ILE A 72 5.07 58.53 29.85
CA ILE A 72 4.67 57.24 29.23
C ILE A 72 5.44 56.96 27.93
N PRO A 73 5.63 57.93 27.00
CA PRO A 73 6.42 57.70 25.79
C PRO A 73 7.88 57.35 26.07
N PHE A 74 8.48 57.95 27.10
CA PHE A 74 9.87 57.70 27.48
C PHE A 74 10.06 56.29 28.05
N ILE A 75 9.14 55.85 28.93
CA ILE A 75 9.15 54.49 29.49
C ILE A 75 8.90 53.45 28.39
N ALA A 76 7.97 53.73 27.46
CA ALA A 76 7.70 52.85 26.33
C ALA A 76 8.93 52.71 25.42
N LEU A 77 9.64 53.80 25.12
CA LEU A 77 10.88 53.75 24.34
C LEU A 77 11.97 52.94 25.04
N ASP A 78 12.15 53.10 26.34
CA ASP A 78 13.14 52.34 27.12
C ASP A 78 12.85 50.84 27.11
N LEU A 79 11.56 50.48 27.25
CA LEU A 79 11.13 49.09 27.17
C LEU A 79 11.34 48.50 25.76
N VAL A 80 11.00 49.26 24.72
CA VAL A 80 11.26 48.85 23.33
C VAL A 80 12.76 48.69 23.08
N THR A 81 13.58 49.62 23.55
CA THR A 81 15.04 49.58 23.42
C THR A 81 15.61 48.33 24.12
N MET A 82 15.15 48.02 25.34
CA MET A 82 15.51 46.79 26.05
C MET A 82 15.12 45.54 25.26
N LEU A 83 13.91 45.47 24.72
CA LEU A 83 13.44 44.32 23.95
C LEU A 83 14.23 44.15 22.64
N VAL A 84 14.56 45.25 21.97
CA VAL A 84 15.40 45.26 20.75
C VAL A 84 16.81 44.79 21.07
N LEU A 85 17.42 45.29 22.14
CA LEU A 85 18.76 44.84 22.58
C LEU A 85 18.74 43.36 22.98
N ALA A 86 17.70 42.90 23.68
CA ALA A 86 17.54 41.49 24.03
C ALA A 86 17.39 40.61 22.78
N ALA A 87 16.59 41.03 21.79
CA ALA A 87 16.40 40.30 20.54
C ALA A 87 17.69 40.25 19.69
N ILE A 88 18.42 41.37 19.60
CA ILE A 88 19.71 41.46 18.91
C ILE A 88 20.73 40.56 19.61
N THR A 89 20.81 40.62 20.94
CA THR A 89 21.72 39.77 21.73
C THR A 89 21.40 38.29 21.53
N PHE A 90 20.12 37.92 21.64
CA PHE A 90 19.67 36.54 21.39
C PHE A 90 20.06 36.09 19.98
N ARG A 91 19.89 36.94 18.98
CA ARG A 91 20.25 36.62 17.60
C ARG A 91 21.75 36.49 17.40
N LEU A 92 22.55 37.40 17.94
CA LEU A 92 24.00 37.37 17.80
C LEU A 92 24.64 36.17 18.51
N VAL A 93 24.07 35.74 19.65
CA VAL A 93 24.53 34.55 20.38
C VAL A 93 24.11 33.26 19.67
N THR A 94 22.88 33.18 19.16
CA THR A 94 22.35 31.93 18.59
C THR A 94 22.75 31.71 17.13
N ASN A 95 23.04 32.75 16.35
CA ASN A 95 23.32 32.62 14.92
C ASN A 95 24.59 31.81 14.61
N PRO A 96 25.74 32.00 15.30
CA PRO A 96 26.92 31.15 15.11
C PRO A 96 26.66 29.68 15.45
N LEU A 97 25.87 29.43 16.50
CA LEU A 97 25.45 28.07 16.89
C LEU A 97 24.60 27.43 15.79
N ILE A 98 23.65 28.16 15.22
CA ILE A 98 22.78 27.68 14.13
C ILE A 98 23.59 27.45 12.85
N ILE A 99 24.51 28.35 12.49
CA ILE A 99 25.33 28.17 11.27
C ILE A 99 26.22 26.94 11.40
N HIS A 100 26.80 26.71 12.58
CA HIS A 100 27.77 25.62 12.76
C HIS A 100 27.13 24.27 13.08
N PHE A 101 26.00 24.23 13.79
CA PHE A 101 25.34 22.99 14.23
C PHE A 101 23.88 22.84 13.79
N GLY A 102 23.31 23.84 13.12
CA GLY A 102 21.93 23.81 12.63
C GLY A 102 21.74 22.85 11.46
N ASP A 103 22.81 22.62 10.68
CA ASP A 103 22.83 21.74 9.51
C ASP A 103 23.85 20.61 9.67
N MET A 104 24.03 20.11 10.91
CA MET A 104 24.76 18.86 11.08
C MET A 104 23.90 17.72 10.57
N ASP A 105 24.17 17.30 9.33
CA ASP A 105 23.78 16.07 8.65
C ASP A 105 23.25 14.99 9.61
N GLY A 106 21.93 15.00 9.80
CA GLY A 106 21.22 13.92 10.46
C GLY A 106 20.17 13.24 9.59
N GLU A 107 19.85 13.86 8.44
CA GLU A 107 18.72 13.44 7.59
C GLU A 107 19.05 13.42 6.09
N THR A 108 20.30 13.68 5.70
CA THR A 108 20.75 13.71 4.29
C THR A 108 20.54 12.37 3.58
N HIS A 109 20.46 11.28 4.34
CA HIS A 109 20.12 9.92 3.84
C HIS A 109 18.81 9.38 4.43
N GLY A 110 17.96 10.25 5.00
CA GLY A 110 16.69 9.91 5.64
C GLY A 110 16.76 9.85 7.17
N SER A 111 15.59 9.94 7.81
CA SER A 111 15.41 9.96 9.26
C SER A 111 15.11 8.57 9.87
N ALA A 112 15.36 7.50 9.10
CA ALA A 112 15.09 6.13 9.51
C ALA A 112 15.92 5.76 10.75
N ARG A 113 15.25 5.20 11.75
CA ARG A 113 15.87 4.72 12.99
C ARG A 113 15.15 3.50 13.51
N PHE A 114 15.81 2.73 14.36
CA PHE A 114 15.14 1.67 15.10
C PHE A 114 14.06 2.24 16.03
N ALA A 115 12.98 1.47 16.18
CA ALA A 115 11.88 1.80 17.06
C ALA A 115 12.33 1.81 18.53
N THR A 116 11.80 2.75 19.30
CA THR A 116 11.97 2.84 20.75
C THR A 116 11.09 1.81 21.47
N ASN A 117 11.41 1.49 22.73
CA ASN A 117 10.58 0.59 23.52
C ASN A 117 9.12 1.07 23.63
N LYS A 118 8.89 2.39 23.67
CA LYS A 118 7.55 2.98 23.72
C LYS A 118 6.76 2.75 22.41
N GLU A 119 7.45 2.78 21.27
CA GLU A 119 6.85 2.51 19.95
C GLU A 119 6.61 1.02 19.70
N VAL A 120 7.45 0.14 20.27
CA VAL A 120 7.30 -1.33 20.16
C VAL A 120 6.26 -1.88 21.14
N ALA A 121 6.07 -1.24 22.30
CA ALA A 121 5.20 -1.74 23.36
C ALA A 121 3.76 -2.09 22.88
N PRO A 122 3.07 -1.27 22.07
CA PRO A 122 1.75 -1.61 21.54
C PRO A 122 1.74 -2.92 20.75
N LEU A 123 2.77 -3.17 19.93
CA LEU A 123 2.88 -4.38 19.10
C LEU A 123 3.13 -5.64 19.93
N THR A 124 3.82 -5.52 21.07
CA THR A 124 4.07 -6.65 21.99
C THR A 124 2.90 -6.99 22.92
N ARG A 125 2.00 -6.02 23.12
CA ARG A 125 0.81 -6.13 23.98
C ARG A 125 -0.43 -6.53 23.21
N ALA A 126 -0.43 -6.38 21.88
CA ALA A 126 -1.52 -6.81 21.03
C ALA A 126 -1.68 -8.34 21.09
N ASP A 127 -2.88 -8.79 21.45
CA ASP A 127 -3.25 -10.22 21.45
C ASP A 127 -3.82 -10.66 20.09
N THR A 128 -4.27 -9.70 19.28
CA THR A 128 -4.80 -9.88 17.93
C THR A 128 -3.85 -9.33 16.85
N GLY A 129 -4.14 -9.67 15.59
CA GLY A 129 -3.38 -9.18 14.44
C GLY A 129 -2.31 -10.14 13.93
N LEU A 130 -1.69 -9.75 12.83
CA LEU A 130 -0.69 -10.55 12.11
C LEU A 130 0.64 -10.52 12.84
N LEU A 131 1.24 -11.69 13.01
CA LEU A 131 2.60 -11.83 13.52
C LEU A 131 3.60 -11.27 12.50
N ILE A 132 4.30 -10.21 12.89
CA ILE A 132 5.31 -9.53 12.06
C ILE A 132 6.74 -9.77 12.55
N GLY A 133 6.91 -10.42 13.70
CA GLY A 133 8.23 -10.78 14.21
C GLY A 133 8.24 -10.98 15.71
N ARG A 134 9.42 -10.80 16.31
CA ARG A 134 9.65 -10.94 17.74
C ARG A 134 10.53 -9.80 18.21
N ASP A 135 10.18 -9.18 19.34
CA ASP A 135 11.03 -8.17 19.94
C ASP A 135 12.35 -8.82 20.40
N PRO A 136 13.52 -8.37 19.91
CA PRO A 136 14.80 -8.95 20.30
C PRO A 136 15.09 -8.82 21.81
N LYS A 137 14.50 -7.83 22.50
CA LYS A 137 14.73 -7.57 23.93
C LYS A 137 13.82 -8.42 24.81
N SER A 138 12.51 -8.24 24.73
CA SER A 138 11.54 -8.96 25.57
C SER A 138 11.27 -10.38 25.09
N LYS A 139 11.70 -10.73 23.87
CA LYS A 139 11.36 -12.00 23.22
C LYS A 139 9.85 -12.21 23.10
N ARG A 140 9.03 -11.15 23.13
CA ARG A 140 7.59 -11.24 22.89
C ARG A 140 7.29 -11.19 21.39
N PRO A 141 6.25 -11.90 20.92
CA PRO A 141 5.72 -11.73 19.58
C PRO A 141 5.36 -10.26 19.30
N LEU A 142 5.59 -9.81 18.08
CA LEU A 142 5.13 -8.52 17.58
C LEU A 142 3.94 -8.77 16.66
N ARG A 143 2.78 -8.20 17.02
CA ARG A 143 1.56 -8.29 16.22
C ARG A 143 1.16 -6.94 15.67
N TYR A 144 0.72 -6.93 14.41
CA TYR A 144 0.19 -5.78 13.72
C TYR A 144 -1.26 -6.04 13.32
N ASP A 145 -2.18 -5.25 13.88
CA ASP A 145 -3.61 -5.29 13.58
C ASP A 145 -4.09 -3.99 12.90
N GLY A 146 -3.15 -3.25 12.29
CA GLY A 146 -3.48 -2.02 11.58
C GLY A 146 -3.94 -2.26 10.15
N PRO A 147 -4.41 -1.22 9.46
CA PRO A 147 -5.01 -1.34 8.13
C PRO A 147 -3.99 -1.45 6.99
N ALA A 148 -2.70 -1.26 7.24
CA ALA A 148 -1.69 -1.25 6.19
C ALA A 148 -1.38 -2.67 5.66
N HIS A 149 -0.97 -2.73 4.39
CA HIS A 149 -0.44 -3.95 3.82
C HIS A 149 0.97 -4.25 4.34
N LEU A 150 1.30 -5.54 4.40
CA LEU A 150 2.59 -6.03 4.88
C LEU A 150 3.38 -6.64 3.72
N LEU A 151 4.65 -6.24 3.60
CA LEU A 151 5.59 -6.80 2.65
C LEU A 151 6.67 -7.58 3.40
N THR A 152 6.82 -8.87 3.10
CA THR A 152 7.90 -9.70 3.64
C THR A 152 8.97 -9.92 2.57
N MET A 153 10.15 -9.35 2.77
CA MET A 153 11.32 -9.57 1.93
C MET A 153 12.19 -10.65 2.56
N ALA A 154 12.29 -11.81 1.91
CA ALA A 154 13.03 -12.96 2.43
C ALA A 154 13.63 -13.78 1.27
N PRO A 155 14.96 -14.00 1.23
CA PRO A 155 15.57 -14.90 0.26
C PRO A 155 15.06 -16.34 0.39
N THR A 156 15.29 -17.17 -0.62
CA THR A 156 14.94 -18.59 -0.53
C THR A 156 15.66 -19.24 0.65
N ARG A 157 14.97 -20.19 1.31
CA ARG A 157 15.48 -20.96 2.47
C ARG A 157 15.80 -20.15 3.74
N THR A 158 15.37 -18.89 3.85
CA THR A 158 15.59 -18.04 5.05
C THR A 158 14.45 -18.10 6.08
N GLY A 159 13.50 -19.00 5.89
CA GLY A 159 12.44 -19.26 6.87
C GLY A 159 11.16 -18.43 6.71
N LYS A 160 10.91 -17.79 5.56
CA LYS A 160 9.62 -17.10 5.25
C LYS A 160 8.38 -17.94 5.63
N GLY A 161 8.40 -19.22 5.27
CA GLY A 161 7.32 -20.17 5.57
C GLY A 161 7.14 -20.38 7.06
N VAL A 162 8.20 -20.83 7.74
CA VAL A 162 8.16 -21.20 9.17
C VAL A 162 8.10 -20.01 10.13
N GLY A 163 8.62 -18.85 9.72
CA GLY A 163 8.74 -17.66 10.56
C GLY A 163 7.60 -16.66 10.42
N THR A 164 6.89 -16.66 9.29
CA THR A 164 5.83 -15.67 9.02
C THR A 164 4.55 -16.32 8.52
N ILE A 165 4.59 -17.12 7.44
CA ILE A 165 3.37 -17.64 6.79
C ILE A 165 2.63 -18.62 7.70
N ILE A 166 3.28 -19.71 8.12
CA ILE A 166 2.66 -20.75 8.95
C ILE A 166 2.20 -20.19 10.30
N PRO A 167 3.01 -19.44 11.07
CA PRO A 167 2.53 -18.87 12.34
C PRO A 167 1.31 -17.97 12.19
N ASN A 168 1.22 -17.18 11.12
CA ASN A 168 0.03 -16.38 10.84
C ASN A 168 -1.18 -17.25 10.50
N LEU A 169 -1.02 -18.28 9.66
CA LEU A 169 -2.11 -19.22 9.39
C LEU A 169 -2.61 -19.89 10.68
N LEU A 170 -1.70 -20.30 11.56
CA LEU A 170 -2.07 -20.98 12.81
C LEU A 170 -2.77 -20.07 13.84
N THR A 171 -2.59 -18.74 13.78
CA THR A 171 -3.04 -17.85 14.87
C THR A 171 -3.94 -16.69 14.44
N ALA A 172 -4.05 -16.38 13.15
CA ALA A 172 -4.83 -15.24 12.69
C ALA A 172 -6.34 -15.56 12.74
N ASP A 173 -7.04 -15.02 13.72
CA ASP A 173 -8.51 -15.14 13.82
C ASP A 173 -9.23 -14.22 12.82
N ARG A 174 -9.12 -14.55 11.53
CA ARG A 174 -9.76 -13.87 10.39
C ARG A 174 -9.83 -14.78 9.18
N SER A 175 -10.64 -14.42 8.19
CA SER A 175 -10.61 -15.09 6.88
C SER A 175 -9.24 -14.99 6.20
N VAL A 176 -8.87 -16.04 5.47
CA VAL A 176 -7.58 -16.11 4.77
C VAL A 176 -7.78 -16.67 3.36
N ILE A 177 -7.20 -16.00 2.36
CA ILE A 177 -6.92 -16.59 1.05
C ILE A 177 -5.42 -16.82 0.98
N CYS A 178 -5.01 -18.07 0.82
CA CYS A 178 -3.60 -18.47 0.79
C CYS A 178 -3.26 -19.04 -0.59
N ILE A 179 -2.42 -18.33 -1.34
CA ILE A 179 -1.82 -18.85 -2.57
C ILE A 179 -0.71 -19.81 -2.14
N ASP A 180 -0.93 -21.10 -2.35
CA ASP A 180 -0.09 -22.19 -1.86
C ASP A 180 0.24 -23.17 -3.00
N PRO A 181 1.10 -22.77 -3.97
CA PRO A 181 1.36 -23.57 -5.18
C PRO A 181 1.82 -25.01 -4.90
N LYS A 182 2.43 -25.25 -3.74
CA LYS A 182 2.95 -26.57 -3.33
C LYS A 182 2.01 -27.34 -2.40
N GLY A 183 0.93 -26.73 -1.93
CA GLY A 183 0.03 -27.33 -0.94
C GLY A 183 0.65 -27.52 0.45
N GLU A 184 1.82 -26.93 0.73
CA GLU A 184 2.53 -27.12 1.99
C GLU A 184 1.80 -26.42 3.15
N ASN A 185 1.27 -25.22 2.89
CA ASN A 185 0.54 -24.45 3.89
C ASN A 185 -0.79 -25.12 4.24
N ALA A 186 -1.52 -25.62 3.23
CA ALA A 186 -2.76 -26.35 3.42
C ALA A 186 -2.54 -27.64 4.24
N LYS A 187 -1.47 -28.40 3.94
CA LYS A 187 -1.10 -29.61 4.70
C LYS A 187 -0.76 -29.32 6.16
N ILE A 188 0.00 -28.27 6.42
CA ILE A 188 0.51 -27.97 7.77
C ILE A 188 -0.56 -27.27 8.61
N ALA A 189 -1.21 -26.23 8.06
CA ALA A 189 -2.08 -25.34 8.83
C ALA A 189 -3.58 -25.61 8.63
N GLY A 190 -3.99 -26.36 7.60
CA GLY A 190 -5.40 -26.56 7.27
C GLY A 190 -6.25 -27.06 8.44
N ARG A 191 -5.78 -28.03 9.22
CA ARG A 191 -6.48 -28.53 10.41
C ARG A 191 -6.61 -27.47 11.51
N ALA A 192 -5.56 -26.69 11.77
CA ALA A 192 -5.63 -25.61 12.74
C ALA A 192 -6.60 -24.52 12.29
N ARG A 193 -6.65 -24.24 10.97
CA ARG A 193 -7.61 -23.29 10.39
C ARG A 193 -9.06 -23.67 10.63
N GLN A 194 -9.38 -24.96 10.69
CA GLN A 194 -10.75 -25.45 10.97
C GLN A 194 -11.28 -25.00 12.34
N GLN A 195 -10.41 -24.63 13.28
CA GLN A 195 -10.80 -24.09 14.59
C GLN A 195 -11.39 -22.67 14.49
N PHE A 196 -11.03 -21.92 13.45
CA PHE A 196 -11.55 -20.57 13.21
C PHE A 196 -12.78 -20.56 12.29
N GLY A 197 -12.94 -21.57 11.44
CA GLY A 197 -14.09 -21.72 10.57
C GLY A 197 -13.84 -22.66 9.38
N PRO A 198 -14.75 -22.72 8.39
CA PRO A 198 -14.61 -23.61 7.24
C PRO A 198 -13.30 -23.42 6.49
N VAL A 199 -12.75 -24.54 6.00
CA VAL A 199 -11.51 -24.58 5.21
C VAL A 199 -11.79 -25.24 3.87
N HIS A 200 -11.49 -24.53 2.79
CA HIS A 200 -11.62 -25.00 1.42
C HIS A 200 -10.23 -25.05 0.78
N VAL A 201 -9.91 -26.17 0.13
CA VAL A 201 -8.64 -26.36 -0.56
C VAL A 201 -8.97 -26.61 -2.03
N LEU A 202 -8.63 -25.66 -2.90
CA LEU A 202 -8.75 -25.83 -4.34
C LEU A 202 -7.46 -26.46 -4.84
N ASP A 203 -7.51 -27.76 -5.13
CA ASP A 203 -6.36 -28.57 -5.52
C ASP A 203 -6.73 -29.48 -6.71
N PRO A 204 -6.82 -28.93 -7.94
CA PRO A 204 -7.22 -29.69 -9.13
C PRO A 204 -6.28 -30.88 -9.42
N PHE A 205 -5.02 -30.81 -8.98
CA PHE A 205 -4.01 -31.83 -9.24
C PHE A 205 -3.83 -32.83 -8.09
N GLY A 206 -4.51 -32.63 -6.96
CA GLY A 206 -4.46 -33.54 -5.81
C GLY A 206 -3.10 -33.56 -5.09
N VAL A 207 -2.30 -32.49 -5.19
CA VAL A 207 -0.96 -32.38 -4.58
C VAL A 207 -1.01 -32.52 -3.05
N THR A 208 -2.12 -32.07 -2.46
CA THR A 208 -2.34 -32.12 -1.02
C THR A 208 -2.69 -33.51 -0.50
N GLY A 209 -3.27 -34.36 -1.35
CA GLY A 209 -3.91 -35.61 -0.95
C GLY A 209 -5.22 -35.42 -0.16
N GLN A 210 -5.72 -34.19 -0.05
CA GLN A 210 -6.99 -33.86 0.60
C GLN A 210 -8.11 -33.75 -0.46
N PRO A 211 -9.39 -33.93 -0.07
CA PRO A 211 -10.51 -33.66 -0.98
C PRO A 211 -10.47 -32.21 -1.47
N SER A 212 -10.49 -32.04 -2.80
CA SER A 212 -10.50 -30.73 -3.44
C SER A 212 -11.90 -30.12 -3.40
N ALA A 213 -11.99 -28.89 -2.90
CA ALA A 213 -13.17 -28.05 -3.01
C ALA A 213 -13.25 -27.46 -4.43
N ALA A 214 -14.46 -27.06 -4.81
CA ALA A 214 -14.75 -26.41 -6.08
C ALA A 214 -15.31 -24.99 -5.90
N PHE A 215 -15.04 -24.13 -6.87
CA PHE A 215 -15.56 -22.77 -6.95
C PHE A 215 -15.92 -22.43 -8.40
N ASN A 216 -17.20 -22.18 -8.66
CA ASN A 216 -17.66 -21.73 -9.96
C ASN A 216 -17.85 -20.20 -9.96
N PRO A 217 -17.02 -19.44 -10.69
CA PRO A 217 -17.14 -17.98 -10.74
C PRO A 217 -18.43 -17.49 -11.40
N LEU A 218 -19.13 -18.33 -12.17
CA LEU A 218 -20.39 -17.95 -12.82
C LEU A 218 -21.61 -18.06 -11.89
N ASP A 219 -21.52 -18.79 -10.76
CA ASP A 219 -22.65 -18.99 -9.83
C ASP A 219 -23.13 -17.70 -9.15
N GLN A 220 -22.31 -16.64 -9.16
CA GLN A 220 -22.67 -15.35 -8.60
C GLN A 220 -23.41 -14.44 -9.59
N LEU A 221 -23.41 -14.78 -10.88
CA LEU A 221 -24.06 -13.96 -11.91
C LEU A 221 -25.57 -14.09 -11.81
N ASP A 222 -26.25 -12.95 -11.71
CA ASP A 222 -27.70 -12.85 -11.84
C ASP A 222 -28.05 -12.28 -13.22
N PRO A 223 -28.58 -13.08 -14.17
CA PRO A 223 -28.97 -12.60 -15.50
C PRO A 223 -30.01 -11.47 -15.51
N ALA A 224 -30.77 -11.32 -14.43
CA ALA A 224 -31.76 -10.26 -14.25
C ALA A 224 -31.22 -9.06 -13.45
N GLY A 225 -29.99 -9.17 -12.91
CA GLY A 225 -29.34 -8.12 -12.14
C GLY A 225 -28.95 -6.93 -13.00
N LEU A 226 -29.00 -5.73 -12.42
CA LEU A 226 -28.59 -4.50 -13.10
C LEU A 226 -27.08 -4.47 -13.38
N ASP A 227 -26.29 -5.11 -12.50
CA ASP A 227 -24.81 -5.12 -12.56
C ASP A 227 -24.24 -6.30 -13.36
N VAL A 228 -25.09 -7.11 -14.01
CA VAL A 228 -24.65 -8.35 -14.67
C VAL A 228 -23.62 -8.11 -15.78
N ALA A 229 -23.69 -6.94 -16.42
CA ALA A 229 -22.77 -6.54 -17.47
C ALA A 229 -21.36 -6.30 -16.90
N GLU A 230 -21.28 -5.58 -15.80
CA GLU A 230 -20.06 -5.27 -15.06
C GLU A 230 -19.46 -6.53 -14.45
N ASP A 231 -20.30 -7.42 -13.89
CA ASP A 231 -19.84 -8.70 -13.33
C ASP A 231 -19.26 -9.62 -14.40
N ALA A 232 -19.93 -9.77 -15.55
CA ALA A 232 -19.43 -10.58 -16.66
C ALA A 232 -18.14 -9.99 -17.27
N SER A 233 -18.05 -8.66 -17.36
CA SER A 233 -16.85 -7.97 -17.85
C SER A 233 -15.68 -8.15 -16.89
N THR A 234 -15.90 -8.02 -15.58
CA THR A 234 -14.88 -8.26 -14.54
C THR A 234 -14.34 -9.69 -14.59
N LEU A 235 -15.21 -10.68 -14.86
CA LEU A 235 -14.77 -12.06 -15.06
C LEU A 235 -13.96 -12.24 -16.35
N ALA A 236 -14.36 -11.59 -17.43
CA ALA A 236 -13.61 -11.62 -18.69
C ALA A 236 -12.22 -10.99 -18.53
N ASP A 237 -12.13 -9.86 -17.84
CA ASP A 237 -10.86 -9.19 -17.50
C ASP A 237 -9.95 -10.08 -16.66
N ALA A 238 -10.51 -10.85 -15.72
CA ALA A 238 -9.74 -11.78 -14.90
C ALA A 238 -9.22 -13.00 -15.69
N LEU A 239 -9.86 -13.36 -16.80
CA LEU A 239 -9.47 -14.49 -17.66
C LEU A 239 -8.43 -14.10 -18.72
N VAL A 240 -8.43 -12.84 -19.16
CA VAL A 240 -7.54 -12.35 -20.22
C VAL A 240 -6.36 -11.61 -19.60
N PHE A 241 -5.17 -12.20 -19.68
CA PHE A 241 -3.96 -11.61 -19.12
C PHE A 241 -3.29 -10.65 -20.10
N ASP A 242 -3.24 -9.37 -19.75
CA ASP A 242 -2.49 -8.35 -20.48
C ASP A 242 -1.08 -8.20 -19.90
N GLU A 243 -0.09 -8.82 -20.55
CA GLU A 243 1.29 -8.71 -20.11
C GLU A 243 1.82 -7.27 -20.31
N PRO A 244 2.37 -6.62 -19.26
CA PRO A 244 2.91 -5.27 -19.38
C PRO A 244 4.00 -5.17 -20.46
N GLY A 245 3.79 -4.27 -21.43
CA GLY A 245 4.73 -4.04 -22.54
C GLY A 245 4.36 -4.71 -23.87
N MET A 246 3.32 -5.55 -23.90
CA MET A 246 2.82 -6.20 -25.13
C MET A 246 1.74 -5.36 -25.84
N ALA A 247 2.08 -4.12 -26.23
CA ALA A 247 1.11 -3.20 -26.86
C ALA A 247 0.48 -3.73 -28.16
N GLY A 248 1.16 -4.64 -28.87
CA GLY A 248 0.67 -5.24 -30.11
C GLY A 248 -0.52 -6.21 -29.92
N GLU A 249 -0.72 -6.75 -28.72
CA GLU A 249 -1.81 -7.69 -28.42
C GLU A 249 -3.04 -7.01 -27.81
N ALA A 250 -2.91 -5.74 -27.39
CA ALA A 250 -3.95 -5.03 -26.64
C ALA A 250 -5.31 -5.02 -27.35
N HIS A 251 -5.34 -4.73 -28.66
CA HIS A 251 -6.58 -4.75 -29.45
C HIS A 251 -7.27 -6.13 -29.41
N TRP A 252 -6.49 -7.19 -29.62
CA TRP A 252 -7.01 -8.56 -29.66
C TRP A 252 -7.51 -9.01 -28.29
N ASN A 253 -6.80 -8.65 -27.22
CA ASN A 253 -7.20 -8.97 -25.85
C ASN A 253 -8.47 -8.20 -25.44
N GLU A 254 -8.61 -6.92 -25.79
CA GLU A 254 -9.82 -6.14 -25.54
C GLU A 254 -11.04 -6.70 -26.28
N GLU A 255 -10.89 -7.07 -27.55
CA GLU A 255 -11.99 -7.71 -28.29
C GLU A 255 -12.28 -9.13 -27.78
N ALA A 256 -11.27 -9.87 -27.30
CA ALA A 256 -11.45 -11.18 -26.69
C ALA A 256 -12.22 -11.09 -25.37
N LYS A 257 -11.91 -10.10 -24.51
CA LYS A 257 -12.69 -9.80 -23.29
C LYS A 257 -14.15 -9.53 -23.62
N ALA A 258 -14.42 -8.72 -24.64
CA ALA A 258 -15.78 -8.43 -25.08
C ALA A 258 -16.53 -9.68 -25.57
N LEU A 259 -15.87 -10.56 -26.32
CA LEU A 259 -16.45 -11.84 -26.75
C LEU A 259 -16.72 -12.76 -25.55
N ILE A 260 -15.75 -12.92 -24.65
CA ILE A 260 -15.86 -13.75 -23.45
C ILE A 260 -16.99 -13.25 -22.55
N ALA A 261 -17.07 -11.95 -22.29
CA ALA A 261 -18.15 -11.36 -21.50
C ALA A 261 -19.53 -11.64 -22.13
N GLY A 262 -19.65 -11.50 -23.46
CA GLY A 262 -20.87 -11.83 -24.19
C GLY A 262 -21.29 -13.29 -24.07
N LEU A 263 -20.33 -14.22 -24.18
CA LEU A 263 -20.56 -15.65 -24.00
C LEU A 263 -20.92 -16.00 -22.55
N ILE A 264 -20.25 -15.40 -21.56
CA ILE A 264 -20.58 -15.57 -20.14
C ILE A 264 -22.02 -15.13 -19.86
N LEU A 265 -22.44 -13.98 -20.40
CA LEU A 265 -23.83 -13.52 -20.30
C LEU A 265 -24.80 -14.48 -20.95
N HIS A 266 -24.46 -15.00 -22.13
CA HIS A 266 -25.28 -16.00 -22.81
C HIS A 266 -25.44 -17.25 -21.94
N ILE A 267 -24.34 -17.84 -21.47
CA ILE A 267 -24.33 -19.02 -20.60
C ILE A 267 -25.19 -18.77 -19.35
N ALA A 268 -25.00 -17.64 -18.67
CA ALA A 268 -25.76 -17.34 -17.46
C ALA A 268 -27.28 -17.26 -17.73
N ALA A 269 -27.68 -16.76 -18.90
CA ALA A 269 -29.07 -16.53 -19.27
C ALA A 269 -29.77 -17.75 -19.89
N SER A 270 -29.09 -18.52 -20.76
CA SER A 270 -29.71 -19.56 -21.59
C SER A 270 -29.45 -20.98 -21.10
N GLU A 271 -28.27 -21.25 -20.53
CA GLU A 271 -27.89 -22.61 -20.16
C GLU A 271 -28.57 -23.06 -18.85
N PRO A 272 -28.86 -24.37 -18.70
CA PRO A 272 -29.30 -24.93 -17.43
C PRO A 272 -28.19 -24.78 -16.37
N ARG A 273 -28.58 -24.77 -15.09
CA ARG A 273 -27.69 -24.40 -13.98
C ARG A 273 -26.39 -25.22 -13.92
N ASP A 274 -26.45 -26.50 -14.23
CA ASP A 274 -25.31 -27.42 -14.25
C ASP A 274 -24.29 -27.11 -15.36
N ARG A 275 -24.70 -26.39 -16.40
CA ARG A 275 -23.84 -25.91 -17.49
C ARG A 275 -23.41 -24.45 -17.34
N ARG A 276 -23.81 -23.75 -16.28
CA ARG A 276 -23.42 -22.34 -16.05
C ARG A 276 -22.02 -22.20 -15.48
N ASN A 277 -20.99 -22.66 -16.19
CA ASN A 277 -19.61 -22.69 -15.70
C ASN A 277 -18.60 -22.40 -16.81
N LEU A 278 -17.33 -22.24 -16.44
CA LEU A 278 -16.25 -21.92 -17.37
C LEU A 278 -15.94 -23.06 -18.37
N ALA A 279 -16.30 -24.32 -18.07
CA ALA A 279 -16.10 -25.40 -19.03
C ALA A 279 -17.02 -25.23 -20.25
N THR A 280 -18.26 -24.78 -20.05
CA THR A 280 -19.17 -24.42 -21.15
C THR A 280 -18.66 -23.24 -21.96
N LEU A 281 -18.05 -22.24 -21.31
CA LEU A 281 -17.38 -21.14 -22.02
C LEU A 281 -16.27 -21.69 -22.94
N ARG A 282 -15.47 -22.63 -22.44
CA ARG A 282 -14.41 -23.26 -23.23
C ARG A 282 -14.97 -24.06 -24.41
N GLU A 283 -16.03 -24.83 -24.18
CA GLU A 283 -16.75 -25.55 -25.23
C GLU A 283 -17.20 -24.61 -26.34
N TYR A 284 -17.89 -23.51 -26.01
CA TYR A 284 -18.34 -22.52 -26.98
C TYR A 284 -17.21 -21.89 -27.79
N LEU A 285 -16.11 -21.52 -27.12
CA LEU A 285 -14.93 -20.94 -27.79
C LEU A 285 -14.21 -21.93 -28.71
N THR A 286 -14.49 -23.23 -28.61
CA THR A 286 -13.83 -24.29 -29.39
C THR A 286 -14.77 -25.04 -30.33
N LEU A 287 -16.01 -24.56 -30.49
CA LEU A 287 -16.95 -25.08 -31.48
C LEU A 287 -16.39 -25.02 -32.90
N ALA A 288 -16.82 -25.97 -33.72
CA ALA A 288 -16.57 -25.91 -35.17
C ALA A 288 -17.14 -24.61 -35.76
N PRO A 289 -16.54 -24.04 -36.83
CA PRO A 289 -16.92 -22.73 -37.36
C PRO A 289 -18.43 -22.56 -37.61
N GLU A 290 -19.09 -23.58 -38.16
CA GLU A 290 -20.52 -23.57 -38.46
C GLU A 290 -21.37 -23.55 -37.18
N ALA A 291 -20.96 -24.31 -36.16
CA ALA A 291 -21.64 -24.36 -34.87
C ALA A 291 -21.41 -23.07 -34.08
N PHE A 292 -20.22 -22.48 -34.13
CA PHE A 292 -19.94 -21.18 -33.52
C PHE A 292 -20.75 -20.06 -34.19
N ALA A 293 -20.86 -20.08 -35.52
CA ALA A 293 -21.71 -19.14 -36.25
C ALA A 293 -23.21 -19.31 -35.90
N ALA A 294 -23.67 -20.54 -35.68
CA ALA A 294 -25.03 -20.80 -35.19
C ALA A 294 -25.24 -20.26 -33.76
N LEU A 295 -24.30 -20.49 -32.85
CA LEU A 295 -24.32 -19.94 -31.49
C LEU A 295 -24.41 -18.41 -31.50
N LEU A 296 -23.62 -17.74 -32.34
CA LEU A 296 -23.68 -16.27 -32.45
C LEU A 296 -25.04 -15.79 -32.98
N LYS A 297 -25.68 -16.52 -33.90
CA LYS A 297 -27.04 -16.21 -34.35
C LYS A 297 -28.07 -16.38 -33.23
N ASP A 298 -27.94 -17.43 -32.43
CA ASP A 298 -28.81 -17.63 -31.26
C ASP A 298 -28.63 -16.51 -30.23
N MET A 299 -27.38 -16.06 -30.02
CA MET A 299 -27.08 -14.89 -29.19
C MET A 299 -27.69 -13.60 -29.76
N GLN A 300 -27.68 -13.37 -31.08
CA GLN A 300 -28.32 -12.21 -31.72
C GLN A 300 -29.83 -12.13 -31.46
N ALA A 301 -30.50 -13.27 -31.33
CA ALA A 301 -31.94 -13.34 -31.06
C ALA A 301 -32.29 -13.13 -29.58
N SER A 302 -31.29 -13.11 -28.67
CA SER A 302 -31.52 -13.00 -27.23
C SER A 302 -31.91 -11.58 -26.80
N THR A 303 -32.99 -11.46 -26.04
CA THR A 303 -33.42 -10.23 -25.36
C THR A 303 -32.93 -10.13 -23.91
N ALA A 304 -32.29 -11.19 -23.39
CA ALA A 304 -31.78 -11.22 -22.02
C ALA A 304 -30.64 -10.23 -21.79
N ALA A 305 -30.38 -9.91 -20.51
CA ALA A 305 -29.39 -8.91 -20.10
C ALA A 305 -29.55 -7.58 -20.87
N SER A 306 -30.79 -7.10 -21.04
CA SER A 306 -31.09 -5.85 -21.76
C SER A 306 -30.49 -5.78 -23.18
N GLY A 307 -30.50 -6.92 -23.89
CA GLY A 307 -29.95 -7.07 -25.24
C GLY A 307 -28.42 -7.01 -25.33
N LEU A 308 -27.69 -7.10 -24.21
CA LEU A 308 -26.22 -7.12 -24.19
C LEU A 308 -25.66 -8.33 -24.94
N ILE A 309 -26.30 -9.49 -24.80
CA ILE A 309 -25.90 -10.73 -25.47
C ILE A 309 -25.95 -10.55 -27.00
N ALA A 310 -27.06 -10.00 -27.51
CA ALA A 310 -27.21 -9.70 -28.93
C ALA A 310 -26.19 -8.66 -29.42
N ARG A 311 -25.91 -7.62 -28.63
CA ARG A 311 -24.88 -6.62 -28.96
C ARG A 311 -23.48 -7.22 -29.04
N ALA A 312 -23.13 -8.13 -28.13
CA ALA A 312 -21.84 -8.82 -28.15
C ALA A 312 -21.69 -9.70 -29.41
N ALA A 313 -22.74 -10.45 -29.78
CA ALA A 313 -22.74 -11.23 -31.01
C ALA A 313 -22.62 -10.37 -32.27
N ASN A 314 -23.39 -9.27 -32.35
CA ASN A 314 -23.32 -8.29 -33.43
C ASN A 314 -21.91 -7.67 -33.55
N ARG A 315 -21.25 -7.37 -32.42
CA ARG A 315 -19.88 -6.84 -32.41
C ARG A 315 -18.88 -7.84 -32.98
N HIS A 316 -19.06 -9.14 -32.76
CA HIS A 316 -18.18 -10.16 -33.34
C HIS A 316 -18.49 -10.38 -34.83
N LEU A 317 -19.77 -10.53 -35.19
CA LEU A 317 -20.21 -10.77 -36.58
C LEU A 317 -20.00 -9.56 -37.52
N GLY A 318 -19.90 -8.35 -36.98
CA GLY A 318 -19.60 -7.15 -37.75
C GLY A 318 -18.12 -7.01 -38.14
N LYS A 319 -17.25 -7.89 -37.66
CA LYS A 319 -15.81 -7.87 -37.99
C LYS A 319 -15.54 -8.51 -39.35
N SER A 320 -14.40 -8.15 -39.94
CA SER A 320 -13.86 -8.93 -41.06
C SER A 320 -13.49 -10.35 -40.61
N ASP A 321 -13.56 -11.34 -41.51
CA ASP A 321 -13.22 -12.74 -41.18
C ASP A 321 -11.86 -12.89 -40.52
N ARG A 322 -10.85 -12.14 -40.99
CA ARG A 322 -9.50 -12.14 -40.43
C ARG A 322 -9.46 -11.59 -39.01
N GLU A 323 -10.20 -10.52 -38.74
CA GLU A 323 -10.24 -9.93 -37.41
C GLU A 323 -11.05 -10.82 -36.45
N ALA A 324 -12.21 -11.33 -36.88
CA ALA A 324 -13.02 -12.26 -36.11
C ALA A 324 -12.21 -13.50 -35.69
N ALA A 325 -11.47 -14.10 -36.63
CA ALA A 325 -10.58 -15.22 -36.36
C ALA A 325 -9.45 -14.86 -35.36
N GLY A 326 -8.88 -13.66 -35.47
CA GLY A 326 -7.87 -13.17 -34.54
C GLY A 326 -8.41 -13.02 -33.11
N VAL A 327 -9.62 -12.48 -32.96
CA VAL A 327 -10.30 -12.33 -31.67
C VAL A 327 -10.63 -13.68 -31.04
N LEU A 328 -11.18 -14.61 -31.82
CA LEU A 328 -11.49 -15.95 -31.34
C LEU A 328 -10.21 -16.69 -30.90
N SER A 329 -9.13 -16.58 -31.67
CA SER A 329 -7.82 -17.14 -31.33
C SER A 329 -7.27 -16.57 -30.02
N ALA A 330 -7.37 -15.27 -29.81
CA ALA A 330 -6.96 -14.63 -28.56
C ALA A 330 -7.78 -15.14 -27.35
N ALA A 331 -9.11 -15.24 -27.50
CA ALA A 331 -9.99 -15.79 -26.47
C ALA A 331 -9.67 -17.26 -26.16
N GLN A 332 -9.42 -18.08 -27.18
CA GLN A 332 -9.02 -19.48 -27.04
C GLN A 332 -7.67 -19.62 -26.32
N ARG A 333 -6.69 -18.76 -26.62
CA ARG A 333 -5.36 -18.76 -25.98
C ARG A 333 -5.46 -18.52 -24.47
N HIS A 334 -6.20 -17.49 -24.06
CA HIS A 334 -6.34 -17.11 -22.64
C HIS A 334 -7.17 -18.12 -21.84
N THR A 335 -8.03 -18.90 -22.50
CA THR A 335 -8.89 -19.89 -21.85
C THR A 335 -8.41 -21.34 -21.98
N HIS A 336 -7.26 -21.61 -22.60
CA HIS A 336 -6.80 -22.98 -22.88
C HIS A 336 -6.59 -23.85 -21.63
N PHE A 337 -6.32 -23.25 -20.47
CA PHE A 337 -6.17 -24.00 -19.21
C PHE A 337 -7.44 -24.78 -18.82
N LEU A 338 -8.60 -24.38 -19.36
CA LEU A 338 -9.88 -25.05 -19.17
C LEU A 338 -10.02 -26.35 -19.96
N ASP A 339 -9.11 -26.65 -20.91
CA ASP A 339 -9.05 -27.97 -21.57
C ASP A 339 -8.70 -29.10 -20.58
N SER A 340 -8.12 -28.75 -19.42
CA SER A 340 -7.83 -29.71 -18.36
C SER A 340 -9.13 -30.16 -17.67
N PRO A 341 -9.48 -31.46 -17.72
CA PRO A 341 -10.67 -31.97 -17.01
C PRO A 341 -10.62 -31.73 -15.50
N ARG A 342 -9.39 -31.64 -14.95
CA ARG A 342 -9.14 -31.33 -13.54
C ARG A 342 -9.53 -29.90 -13.19
N MET A 343 -9.22 -28.95 -14.08
CA MET A 343 -9.63 -27.56 -13.93
C MET A 343 -11.13 -27.41 -14.08
N ALA A 344 -11.72 -28.03 -15.11
CA ALA A 344 -13.15 -28.03 -15.33
C ALA A 344 -13.92 -28.58 -14.11
N ALA A 345 -13.44 -29.65 -13.48
CA ALA A 345 -14.06 -30.24 -12.29
C ALA A 345 -14.03 -29.31 -11.06
N VAL A 346 -12.93 -28.60 -10.83
CA VAL A 346 -12.79 -27.65 -9.71
C VAL A 346 -13.54 -26.34 -9.98
N LEU A 347 -13.75 -25.96 -11.23
CA LEU A 347 -14.45 -24.73 -11.62
C LEU A 347 -15.93 -24.94 -11.99
N GLY A 348 -16.42 -26.19 -11.96
CA GLY A 348 -17.75 -26.55 -12.46
C GLY A 348 -18.90 -26.41 -11.45
N ARG A 349 -18.59 -26.27 -10.15
CA ARG A 349 -19.58 -26.09 -9.06
C ARG A 349 -19.01 -25.20 -7.95
N SER A 350 -19.84 -24.71 -7.05
CA SER A 350 -19.40 -23.99 -5.86
C SER A 350 -19.67 -24.75 -4.56
N ASP A 351 -18.59 -25.06 -3.82
CA ASP A 351 -18.69 -25.58 -2.45
C ASP A 351 -18.67 -24.44 -1.41
N PHE A 352 -18.34 -23.22 -1.83
CA PHE A 352 -18.34 -22.00 -1.01
C PHE A 352 -18.49 -20.75 -1.89
N ARG A 353 -18.73 -19.59 -1.25
CA ARG A 353 -18.77 -18.27 -1.92
C ARG A 353 -17.68 -17.37 -1.34
N PHE A 354 -16.95 -16.64 -2.18
CA PHE A 354 -15.96 -15.66 -1.68
C PHE A 354 -16.60 -14.56 -0.80
N ALA A 355 -17.88 -14.25 -1.01
CA ALA A 355 -18.64 -13.34 -0.16
C ALA A 355 -18.73 -13.81 1.32
N ASP A 356 -18.63 -15.13 1.58
CA ASP A 356 -18.66 -15.67 2.94
C ASP A 356 -17.46 -15.21 3.77
N LEU A 357 -16.30 -14.95 3.14
CA LEU A 357 -15.09 -14.51 3.82
C LEU A 357 -15.28 -13.13 4.48
N LYS A 358 -16.25 -12.33 4.02
CA LYS A 358 -16.62 -11.04 4.64
C LYS A 358 -17.61 -11.19 5.80
N ARG A 359 -18.28 -12.34 5.92
CA ARG A 359 -19.38 -12.58 6.88
C ARG A 359 -18.96 -13.45 8.06
N ARG A 360 -18.06 -14.40 7.83
CA ARG A 360 -17.52 -15.32 8.83
C ARG A 360 -16.09 -15.68 8.46
N ASN A 361 -15.35 -16.21 9.43
CA ASN A 361 -13.99 -16.68 9.19
C ASN A 361 -14.02 -17.91 8.29
N VAL A 362 -13.40 -17.80 7.11
CA VAL A 362 -13.24 -18.88 6.14
C VAL A 362 -11.81 -18.87 5.62
N SER A 363 -11.22 -20.04 5.44
CA SER A 363 -9.88 -20.17 4.86
C SER A 363 -9.95 -20.86 3.51
N VAL A 364 -9.38 -20.23 2.49
CA VAL A 364 -9.30 -20.77 1.13
C VAL A 364 -7.83 -20.94 0.77
N PHE A 365 -7.42 -22.17 0.48
CA PHE A 365 -6.08 -22.48 -0.02
C PHE A 365 -6.16 -22.73 -1.53
N LEU A 366 -5.37 -21.99 -2.30
CA LEU A 366 -5.26 -22.14 -3.75
C LEU A 366 -3.98 -22.93 -4.06
N VAL A 367 -4.15 -24.22 -4.36
CA VAL A 367 -3.05 -25.16 -4.62
C VAL A 367 -2.94 -25.41 -6.12
N LEU A 368 -2.16 -24.55 -6.76
CA LEU A 368 -1.91 -24.56 -8.20
C LEU A 368 -0.40 -24.67 -8.42
N PRO A 369 0.15 -25.89 -8.55
CA PRO A 369 1.57 -26.06 -8.86
C PRO A 369 1.90 -25.41 -10.21
N PRO A 370 3.10 -24.79 -10.35
CA PRO A 370 3.51 -24.09 -11.56
C PRO A 370 3.76 -25.02 -12.75
#